data_AF-M1A036-F1
#
_entry.id   AF-M1A036-F1
#
_cell.length_a   1.000
_cell.length_b   1.000
_cell.length_c   1.000
_cell.angle_alpha   90.00
_cell.angle_beta   90.00
_cell.angle_gamma   90.00
#
_symmetry.space_group_name_H-M   'P 1'
#
loop_
_entity.id
_entity.type
_entity.pdbx_description
1 polymer ?
#
loop_
_entity_poly.entity_id
_entity_poly.type
_entity_poly.pdbx_seq_one_letter_code
_entity_poly.pdbx_strand_id
1 'polypeptide(L)' 'MQVAGRVVEYEGLTFVTVRGAGHLVPLYKPSEGLALIHSFLTGEELPSHR' A
#
# COMPACT_ATOMS: atom_id res chain seq x y z
N MET A 1 -9.42 -5.51 -14.43
CA MET A 1 -8.35 -5.39 -13.41
C MET A 1 -8.85 -4.49 -12.29
N GLN A 2 -8.51 -4.77 -11.03
CA GLN A 2 -8.99 -4.00 -9.88
C GLN A 2 -7.81 -3.26 -9.23
N VAL A 3 -8.05 -2.00 -8.83
CA VAL A 3 -7.03 -1.15 -8.20
C VAL A 3 -7.04 -1.39 -6.68
N ALA A 4 -5.88 -1.69 -6.11
CA ALA A 4 -5.71 -1.98 -4.68
C ALA A 4 -5.87 -0.75 -3.78
N GLY A 5 -5.71 0.46 -4.32
CA GLY A 5 -5.71 1.68 -3.54
C GLY A 5 -5.15 2.88 -4.28
N ARG A 6 -4.72 3.90 -3.52
CA ARG A 6 -4.04 5.10 -4.05
C ARG A 6 -2.78 5.38 -3.26
N VAL A 7 -1.75 5.82 -3.97
CA VAL A 7 -0.48 6.31 -3.43
C VAL A 7 -0.38 7.82 -3.70
N VAL A 8 0.09 8.57 -2.72
CA VAL A 8 0.44 9.99 -2.85
C VAL A 8 1.79 10.22 -2.19
N GLU A 9 2.70 10.85 -2.91
CA GLU A 9 4.04 11.15 -2.43
C GLU A 9 4.16 12.62 -2.07
N TYR A 10 4.78 12.86 -0.93
CA TYR A 10 5.17 14.17 -0.41
C TYR A 10 6.67 14.14 -0.11
N GLU A 11 7.26 15.31 0.15
CA GLU A 11 8.64 15.38 0.59
C GLU A 11 8.82 14.67 1.94
N GLY A 12 9.54 13.53 1.93
CA GLY A 12 9.80 12.72 3.12
C GLY A 12 8.63 11.87 3.63
N LEU A 13 7.51 11.78 2.90
CA LEU A 13 6.33 11.00 3.32
C LEU A 13 5.59 10.39 2.13
N THR A 14 5.27 9.09 2.23
CA THR A 14 4.37 8.40 1.31
C THR A 14 3.06 8.07 2.02
N PHE A 15 1.94 8.59 1.50
CA PHE A 15 0.60 8.31 2.00
C PHE A 15 -0.09 7.27 1.11
N VAL A 16 -0.58 6.18 1.71
CA VAL A 16 -1.24 5.09 0.98
C VAL A 16 -2.61 4.79 1.56
N THR A 17 -3.57 4.58 0.67
CA THR A 17 -4.90 4.04 1.00
C THR A 17 -5.01 2.61 0.47
N VAL A 18 -5.67 1.72 1.22
CA VAL A 18 -5.97 0.35 0.76
C VAL A 18 -7.48 0.20 0.60
N ARG A 19 -7.93 0.04 -0.65
CA ARG A 19 -9.34 -0.05 -0.98
C ARG A 19 -9.95 -1.30 -0.34
N GLY A 20 -11.03 -1.10 0.41
CA GLY A 20 -11.77 -2.19 1.05
C GLY A 20 -11.12 -2.75 2.32
N ALA A 21 -10.04 -2.14 2.80
CA ALA A 21 -9.52 -2.45 4.13
C ALA A 21 -10.23 -1.61 5.21
N GLY A 22 -10.46 -2.22 6.38
CA GLY A 22 -10.89 -1.51 7.59
C GLY A 22 -9.71 -0.98 8.41
N HIS A 23 -9.94 -0.73 9.71
CA HIS A 23 -8.91 -0.22 10.62
C HIS A 23 -7.68 -1.14 10.74
N LEU A 24 -7.90 -2.45 10.65
CA LEU A 24 -6.85 -3.46 10.73
C LEU A 24 -6.46 -3.95 9.32
N VAL A 25 -5.70 -3.15 8.57
CA VAL A 25 -5.42 -3.42 7.15
C VAL A 25 -4.93 -4.85 6.87
N PRO A 26 -3.92 -5.41 7.58
CA PRO A 26 -3.44 -6.77 7.30
C PRO A 26 -4.47 -7.87 7.56
N LEU A 27 -5.48 -7.62 8.41
CA LEU A 27 -6.57 -8.57 8.66
C LEU A 27 -7.53 -8.63 7.47
N TYR A 28 -7.87 -7.48 6.88
CA TYR A 28 -8.85 -7.41 5.79
C TYR A 28 -8.23 -7.63 4.41
N LYS A 29 -6.99 -7.17 4.22
CA LYS A 29 -6.25 -7.16 2.95
C LYS A 29 -4.82 -7.67 3.19
N PRO A 30 -4.64 -8.98 3.42
CA PRO A 30 -3.35 -9.54 3.84
C PRO A 30 -2.24 -9.37 2.78
N SER A 31 -2.57 -9.55 1.50
CA SER A 31 -1.60 -9.39 0.41
C SER A 31 -1.12 -7.94 0.25
N GLU A 32 -2.04 -6.98 0.26
CA GLU A 32 -1.71 -5.56 0.19
C GLU A 32 -0.96 -5.10 1.46
N GLY A 33 -1.37 -5.57 2.64
CA GLY A 33 -0.69 -5.28 3.90
C GLY A 33 0.77 -5.77 3.91
N LEU A 34 1.02 -6.99 3.42
CA LEU A 34 2.38 -7.53 3.31
C LEU A 34 3.21 -6.73 2.31
N ALA A 35 2.65 -6.39 1.15
CA ALA A 35 3.35 -5.59 0.14
C ALA A 35 3.75 -4.21 0.67
N LEU A 36 2.87 -3.56 1.45
CA LEU A 36 3.16 -2.27 2.09
C LEU A 36 4.30 -2.36 3.09
N ILE A 37 4.27 -3.36 3.98
CA ILE A 37 5.32 -3.54 4.99
C ILE A 37 6.66 -3.88 4.33
N HIS A 38 6.66 -4.75 3.32
CA HIS A 38 7.87 -5.10 2.58
C HIS A 38 8.50 -3.87 1.92
N SER A 39 7.72 -3.14 1.10
CA SER A 39 8.15 -1.91 0.42
C SER A 39 8.68 -0.86 1.41
N PHE A 40 8.00 -0.66 2.54
CA PHE A 40 8.44 0.27 3.57
C PHE A 40 9.81 -0.12 4.16
N LEU A 41 10.02 -1.41 4.45
CA LEU A 41 11.28 -1.88 5.05
C LEU A 41 12.45 -1.94 4.06
N THR A 42 12.18 -2.22 2.78
CA THR A 42 13.21 -2.31 1.73
C THR A 42 13.49 -0.98 1.05
N GLY A 43 12.59 0.00 1.20
CA GLY A 43 12.65 1.27 0.45
C GLY A 43 12.31 1.12 -1.03
N GLU A 44 11.73 -0.02 -1.45
CA GLU A 44 11.28 -0.24 -2.82
C GLU A 44 9.94 0.44 -3.07
N GLU A 45 9.70 0.91 -4.30
CA GLU A 45 8.40 1.46 -4.68
C GLU A 45 7.28 0.40 -4.65
N LEU A 46 6.05 0.83 -4.34
CA LEU A 46 4.90 -0.06 -4.39
C LEU A 46 4.60 -0.51 -5.83
N PRO A 47 4.14 -1.76 -6.04
CA PRO A 47 3.79 -2.24 -7.36
C PRO A 47 2.74 -1.35 -8.02
N SER A 48 3.10 -0.73 -9.13
CA SER A 48 2.20 0.08 -9.95
C SER A 48 2.10 -0.51 -11.35
N HIS A 49 0.87 -0.65 -11.85
CA HIS A 49 0.64 -0.87 -13.27
C HIS A 49 0.36 0.50 -13.87
N ARG A 50 1.31 1.01 -14.66
CA ARG A 50 1.15 2.26 -15.40
C ARG A 50 0.26 2.05 -16.62
#